data_AF-A0A9W6IPA7-F1
#
_entry.id   AF-A0A9W6IPA7-F1
#
_cell.length_a   1.000
_cell.length_b   1.000
_cell.length_c   1.000
_cell.angle_alpha   90.00
_cell.angle_beta   90.00
_cell.angle_gamma   90.00
#
_symmetry.space_group_name_H-M   'P 1'
#
loop_
_entity.id
_entity.type
_entity.pdbx_description
1 polymer ?
#
loop_
_entity_poly.entity_id
_entity_poly.type
_entity_poly.pdbx_seq_one_letter_code
_entity_poly.pdbx_strand_id
1 'polypeptide(L)'
;MRLLPGVLGDPASAEDESFEGDLLEYPHYTRPRVFEDEEIPEVLLSGHHGRIEAWRREQAEEITKARRPDLWARYVARKENAR
;
A
#
# COMPACT_ATOMS: atom_id res chain seq x y z
N MET A 1 -7.63 17.20 12.10
CA MET A 1 -6.30 16.93 12.72
C MET A 1 -6.42 15.64 13.52
N ARG A 2 -5.67 14.58 13.18
CA ARG A 2 -5.59 13.35 13.97
C ARG A 2 -4.17 13.18 14.48
N LEU A 3 -3.76 14.08 15.38
CA LEU A 3 -2.53 13.99 16.16
C LEU A 3 -2.89 14.33 17.61
N LEU A 4 -3.49 13.36 18.28
CA LEU A 4 -3.53 13.33 19.74
C LEU A 4 -2.48 12.30 20.18
N PRO A 5 -1.47 12.69 20.98
CA PRO A 5 -0.48 11.75 21.47
C PRO A 5 -1.15 10.74 22.41
N GLY A 6 -1.06 9.45 22.09
CA GLY A 6 -1.51 8.34 22.96
C GLY A 6 -2.45 7.29 22.35
N VAL A 7 -2.79 7.36 21.05
CA VAL A 7 -3.78 6.43 20.43
C VAL A 7 -3.32 5.83 19.09
N LEU A 8 -2.01 5.65 18.90
CA LEU A 8 -1.52 4.81 17.80
C LEU A 8 -1.09 3.48 18.41
N GLY A 9 -1.98 2.49 18.29
CA GLY A 9 -1.65 1.10 18.55
C GLY A 9 -0.61 0.62 17.54
N ASP A 10 0.27 -0.26 18.02
CA ASP A 10 1.40 -0.89 17.34
C ASP A 10 2.35 0.08 16.60
N PRO A 11 3.59 0.31 17.09
CA PRO A 11 4.56 1.18 16.43
C PRO A 11 4.90 0.74 14.99
N ALA A 12 4.62 -0.50 14.59
CA ALA A 12 4.78 -0.96 13.21
C ALA A 12 3.74 -0.33 12.24
N SER A 13 2.62 0.21 12.73
CA SER A 13 1.61 0.89 11.89
C SER A 13 2.00 2.33 11.53
N ALA A 14 3.05 2.88 12.14
CA ALA A 14 3.54 4.23 11.84
C ALA A 14 4.64 4.25 10.78
N GLU A 15 5.25 3.11 10.46
CA GLU A 15 6.26 3.02 9.38
C GLU A 15 5.61 2.81 8.00
N ASP A 16 4.36 2.35 7.94
CA ASP A 16 3.55 2.31 6.70
C ASP A 16 2.82 3.66 6.50
N GLU A 17 3.49 4.78 6.80
CA GLU A 17 2.95 6.12 6.58
C GLU A 17 2.71 6.32 5.07
N SER A 18 1.44 6.51 4.71
CA SER A 18 0.83 6.51 3.36
C SER A 18 1.43 7.48 2.32
N PHE A 19 2.61 8.07 2.56
CA PHE A 19 3.28 9.02 1.67
C PHE A 19 4.81 8.86 1.60
N GLU A 20 5.45 7.89 2.25
CA GLU A 20 6.92 7.80 2.27
C GLU A 20 7.58 7.62 0.87
N GLY A 21 6.81 7.27 -0.16
CA GLY A 21 7.36 6.87 -1.46
C GLY A 21 6.71 7.47 -2.70
N ASP A 22 6.00 8.59 -2.64
CA ASP A 22 5.25 9.15 -3.79
C ASP A 22 4.23 8.15 -4.40
N LEU A 23 3.84 7.12 -3.64
CA LEU A 23 2.81 6.13 -4.00
C LEU A 23 1.60 6.27 -3.07
N LEU A 24 0.42 6.06 -3.62
CA LEU A 24 -0.81 5.85 -2.87
C LEU A 24 -0.80 4.50 -2.16
N GLU A 25 -1.59 4.40 -1.10
CA GLU A 25 -1.74 3.19 -0.31
C GLU A 25 -2.42 2.06 -1.11
N TYR A 26 -1.97 0.82 -0.86
CA TYR A 26 -2.51 -0.38 -1.48
C TYR A 26 -3.89 -0.74 -0.91
N PRO A 27 -4.70 -1.57 -1.61
CA PRO A 27 -6.01 -1.95 -1.10
C PRO A 27 -5.88 -2.89 0.10
N HIS A 28 -6.64 -2.58 1.15
CA HIS A 28 -6.67 -3.36 2.39
C HIS A 28 -7.85 -4.30 2.42
N TYR A 29 -7.60 -5.53 2.85
CA TYR A 29 -8.61 -6.59 2.93
C TYR A 29 -8.73 -7.07 4.37
N THR A 30 -9.96 -7.39 4.78
CA THR A 30 -10.27 -8.00 6.05
C THR A 30 -11.35 -9.07 5.84
N ARG A 31 -11.67 -9.83 6.89
CA ARG A 31 -12.73 -10.83 6.83
C ARG A 31 -14.09 -10.16 6.57
N PRO A 32 -15.02 -10.81 5.85
CA PRO A 32 -14.98 -12.20 5.31
C PRO A 32 -14.15 -12.36 4.02
N ARG A 33 -13.84 -13.61 3.64
CA ARG A 33 -13.00 -13.93 2.46
C ARG A 33 -13.63 -13.49 1.12
N VAL A 34 -14.95 -13.47 1.05
CA VAL A 34 -15.72 -13.02 -0.11
C VAL A 34 -16.69 -11.96 0.38
N PHE A 35 -16.68 -10.80 -0.25
CA PHE A 35 -17.57 -9.69 0.06
C PHE A 35 -18.06 -9.08 -1.26
N GLU A 36 -19.37 -8.99 -1.46
CA GLU A 36 -19.98 -8.45 -2.69
C GLU A 36 -19.41 -9.04 -4.00
N ASP A 37 -19.24 -10.37 -4.03
CA ASP A 37 -18.63 -11.13 -5.15
C ASP A 37 -17.15 -10.82 -5.43
N GLU A 38 -16.49 -10.01 -4.59
CA GLU A 38 -15.04 -9.82 -4.59
C GLU A 38 -14.36 -10.75 -3.58
N GLU A 39 -13.40 -11.55 -4.05
CA GLU A 39 -12.58 -12.40 -3.19
C GLU A 39 -11.27 -11.72 -2.78
N ILE A 40 -10.81 -12.00 -1.56
CA ILE A 40 -9.47 -11.60 -1.12
C ILE A 40 -8.43 -12.24 -2.06
N PRO A 41 -7.49 -11.46 -2.63
CA PRO A 41 -6.41 -11.99 -3.47
C PRO A 41 -5.66 -13.15 -2.79
N GLU A 42 -5.47 -14.26 -3.52
CA GLU A 42 -4.84 -15.48 -2.96
C GLU A 42 -3.45 -15.23 -2.37
N VAL A 43 -2.71 -14.26 -2.92
CA VAL A 43 -1.41 -13.86 -2.41
C VAL A 43 -1.47 -13.38 -0.96
N LEU A 44 -2.54 -12.69 -0.56
CA LEU A 44 -2.77 -12.25 0.82
C LEU A 44 -3.14 -13.40 1.76
N LEU A 45 -3.55 -14.54 1.21
CA LEU A 45 -3.93 -15.73 1.96
C LEU A 45 -2.79 -16.76 2.04
N SER A 46 -1.71 -16.54 1.29
CA SER A 46 -0.59 -17.49 1.15
C SER A 46 0.35 -17.55 2.36
N GLY A 47 0.30 -16.56 3.26
CA GLY A 47 1.26 -16.39 4.36
C GLY A 47 2.69 -16.06 3.90
N HIS A 48 2.93 -15.87 2.60
CA HIS A 48 4.24 -15.60 2.05
C HIS A 48 4.54 -14.09 2.08
N HIS A 49 5.13 -13.62 3.17
CA HIS A 49 5.42 -12.20 3.41
C HIS A 49 6.07 -11.47 2.21
N GLY A 50 7.12 -12.04 1.60
CA GLY A 50 7.75 -11.40 0.44
C GLY A 50 6.85 -11.26 -0.81
N ARG A 51 5.91 -12.20 -1.03
CA ARG A 51 4.93 -12.10 -2.13
C ARG A 51 3.85 -11.07 -1.81
N ILE A 52 3.47 -10.99 -0.53
CA ILE A 52 2.52 -9.99 -0.03
C ILE A 52 3.11 -8.59 -0.20
N GLU A 53 4.36 -8.36 0.20
CA GLU A 53 5.04 -7.07 0.03
C GLU A 53 5.17 -6.67 -1.45
N ALA A 54 5.57 -7.61 -2.32
CA ALA A 54 5.64 -7.36 -3.75
C ALA A 54 4.28 -6.97 -4.34
N TRP A 55 3.23 -7.70 -3.97
CA TRP A 55 1.86 -7.41 -4.41
C TRP A 55 1.36 -6.06 -3.87
N ARG A 56 1.62 -5.74 -2.60
CA ARG A 56 1.28 -4.43 -2.01
C ARG A 56 1.94 -3.29 -2.78
N ARG A 57 3.23 -3.45 -3.12
CA ARG A 57 3.95 -2.46 -3.92
C ARG A 57 3.35 -2.32 -5.32
N GLU A 58 3.07 -3.41 -6.00
CA GLU A 58 2.47 -3.41 -7.35
C GLU A 58 1.10 -2.71 -7.34
N GLN A 59 0.23 -3.03 -6.40
CA GLN A 59 -1.08 -2.37 -6.29
C GLN A 59 -0.97 -0.88 -5.97
N ALA A 60 -0.03 -0.50 -5.09
CA ALA A 60 0.26 0.90 -4.83
C ALA A 60 0.72 1.64 -6.10
N GLU A 61 1.61 1.03 -6.90
CA GLU A 61 2.06 1.57 -8.19
C GLU A 61 0.89 1.73 -9.19
N GLU A 62 0.04 0.72 -9.34
CA GLU A 62 -1.12 0.74 -10.24
C GLU A 62 -2.14 1.82 -9.88
N ILE A 63 -2.53 1.88 -8.59
CA ILE A 63 -3.49 2.88 -8.10
C ILE A 63 -2.93 4.29 -8.25
N THR A 64 -1.64 4.49 -7.96
CA THR A 64 -0.97 5.79 -8.13
C THR A 64 -0.96 6.21 -9.59
N LYS A 65 -0.54 5.32 -10.49
CA LYS A 65 -0.48 5.60 -11.92
C LYS A 65 -1.86 5.97 -12.49
N ALA A 66 -2.92 5.28 -12.04
CA ALA A 66 -4.28 5.52 -12.51
C ALA A 66 -4.91 6.79 -11.92
N ARG A 67 -4.73 7.05 -10.62
CA ARG A 67 -5.45 8.11 -9.90
C ARG A 67 -4.65 9.40 -9.69
N ARG A 68 -3.32 9.30 -9.64
CA ARG A 68 -2.38 10.39 -9.34
C ARG A 68 -1.15 10.33 -10.27
N PRO A 69 -1.33 10.59 -11.58
CA PRO A 69 -0.22 10.58 -12.54
C PRO A 69 0.89 11.58 -12.19
N ASP A 70 0.57 12.65 -11.45
CA ASP A 70 1.52 13.61 -10.92
C ASP A 70 2.47 13.01 -9.86
N LEU A 71 1.94 12.18 -8.96
CA LEU A 71 2.75 11.43 -7.99
C LEU A 71 3.54 10.32 -8.67
N TRP A 72 2.91 9.61 -9.62
CA TRP A 72 3.57 8.58 -10.40
C TRP A 72 4.82 9.09 -11.13
N ALA A 73 4.74 10.27 -11.76
CA ALA A 73 5.89 10.87 -12.43
C ALA A 73 7.05 11.14 -11.46
N ARG A 74 6.75 11.61 -10.24
CA ARG A 74 7.76 11.82 -9.19
C ARG A 74 8.39 10.51 -8.71
N TYR A 75 7.56 9.48 -8.49
CA TYR A 75 8.00 8.14 -8.12
C TYR A 75 8.97 7.56 -9.17
N VAL A 76 8.61 7.62 -10.46
CA VAL A 76 9.46 7.13 -11.55
C VAL A 76 10.78 7.88 -11.61
N ALA A 77 10.75 9.23 -11.56
CA ALA A 77 11.96 10.04 -11.56
C ALA A 77 12.89 9.71 -10.39
N ARG A 78 12.33 9.50 -9.19
CA ARG A 78 13.09 9.10 -8.00
C ARG A 78 13.71 7.71 -8.16
N LYS A 79 12.97 6.75 -8.72
CA LYS A 79 13.43 5.38 -8.99
C LYS A 79 14.56 5.33 -10.01
N GLU A 80 14.50 6.16 -11.05
CA GLU A 80 15.57 6.30 -12.04
C GLU A 80 16.85 6.90 -11.44
N ASN A 81 16.72 7.90 -10.57
CA ASN A 81 17.86 8.53 -9.90
C ASN A 81 18.53 7.65 -8.84
N ALA A 82 17.83 6.63 -8.34
CA ALA A 82 18.33 5.70 -7.33
C ALA A 82 19.02 4.45 -7.92
N ARG A 83 19.05 4.33 -9.25
CA ARG A 83 19.65 3.20 -9.99
C ARG A 83 21.06 3.52 -10.45
#